data_AF-X8K9K5-F1
#
_entry.id   AF-X8K9K5-F1
#
_cell.length_a   1.000
_cell.length_b   1.000
_cell.length_c   1.000
_cell.angle_alpha   90.00
_cell.angle_beta   90.00
_cell.angle_gamma   90.00
#
_symmetry.space_group_name_H-M   'P 1'
#
loop_
_entity.id
_entity.type
_entity.pdbx_description
1 polymer ?
#
loop_
_entity_poly.entity_id
_entity_poly.type
_entity_poly.pdbx_seq_one_letter_code
_entity_poly.pdbx_strand_id
1 'polypeptide(L)'
;MVLMNKAISAYRLAKEIGIQESSISLLRNGKKDLDKLSLEVAMRVQAWIDAGNYSFSYDYSELIEKLEADIEKGLADEYIYIVRGGYNEVMEKCMIIDYYYDPEEIAEGDIAEKVLTSSALAEMEKDNEIF
;
A
#
# COMPACT_ATOMS: atom_id res chain seq x y z
N MET A 1 4.89 -0.03 10.29
CA MET A 1 4.30 0.34 11.60
C MET A 1 4.36 1.86 11.83
N VAL A 2 3.23 2.51 12.19
CA VAL A 2 3.01 3.97 12.21
C VAL A 2 4.08 4.78 12.93
N LEU A 3 4.44 4.40 14.16
CA LEU A 3 5.38 5.19 14.99
C LEU A 3 6.77 5.31 14.34
N MET A 4 7.15 4.34 13.51
CA MET A 4 8.44 4.33 12.81
C MET A 4 8.40 5.08 11.47
N ASN A 5 7.21 5.43 10.96
CA ASN A 5 7.08 6.10 9.68
C ASN A 5 7.58 7.55 9.77
N LYS A 6 8.73 7.83 9.14
CA LYS A 6 9.37 9.16 9.14
C LYS A 6 8.66 10.19 8.27
N ALA A 7 7.78 9.77 7.36
CA ALA A 7 6.95 10.69 6.57
C ALA A 7 5.94 11.44 7.45
N ILE A 8 5.55 10.85 8.59
CA ILE A 8 4.69 11.51 9.57
C ILE A 8 5.53 12.21 10.63
N SER A 9 5.27 13.49 10.86
CA SER A 9 6.00 14.24 11.88
C SER A 9 5.75 13.67 13.29
N ALA A 10 6.82 13.61 14.09
CA ALA A 10 6.72 13.13 15.47
C ALA A 10 5.80 14.04 16.30
N TYR A 11 5.84 15.34 16.04
CA TYR A 11 4.92 16.33 16.62
C TYR A 11 3.44 16.02 16.37
N ARG A 12 3.06 15.67 15.12
CA ARG A 12 1.66 15.35 14.79
C ARG A 12 1.18 14.12 15.57
N LEU A 13 1.95 13.04 15.52
CA LEU A 13 1.65 11.82 16.28
C LEU A 13 1.58 12.09 17.78
N ALA A 14 2.47 12.92 18.31
CA ALA A 14 2.46 13.30 19.72
C ALA A 14 1.17 14.02 20.12
N LYS A 15 0.74 14.98 19.29
CA LYS A 15 -0.46 15.78 19.51
C LYS A 15 -1.75 14.96 19.39
N GLU A 16 -1.83 14.09 18.40
CA GLU A 16 -3.06 13.33 18.10
C GLU A 16 -3.20 12.06 18.95
N ILE A 17 -2.10 11.33 19.20
CA ILE A 17 -2.11 10.06 19.94
C ILE A 17 -1.85 10.28 21.46
N GLY A 18 -1.32 11.45 21.84
CA GLY A 18 -1.01 11.78 23.23
C GLY A 18 0.24 11.05 23.77
N ILE A 19 1.24 10.86 22.91
CA ILE A 19 2.56 10.29 23.25
C ILE A 19 3.58 11.43 23.27
N GLN A 20 4.59 11.38 24.12
CA GLN A 20 5.67 12.36 24.06
C GLN A 20 6.44 12.28 22.73
N GLU A 21 6.62 13.43 22.06
CA GLU A 21 7.38 13.55 20.82
C GLU A 21 8.82 13.02 20.96
N SER A 22 9.44 13.26 22.10
CA SER A 22 10.77 12.73 22.44
C SER A 22 10.80 11.21 22.46
N SER A 23 9.74 10.56 22.96
CA SER A 23 9.62 9.10 22.94
C SER A 23 9.53 8.56 21.51
N ILE A 24 8.78 9.23 20.63
CA ILE A 24 8.68 8.86 19.20
C ILE A 24 10.04 9.04 18.52
N SER A 25 10.73 10.14 18.80
CA SER A 25 12.06 10.42 18.27
C SER A 25 13.10 9.39 18.73
N LEU A 26 13.06 8.97 20.00
CA LEU A 26 13.95 7.93 20.52
C LEU A 26 13.67 6.57 19.90
N LEU A 27 12.39 6.20 19.70
CA LEU A 27 11.99 4.97 19.00
C LEU A 27 12.54 4.95 17.57
N ARG A 28 12.33 6.02 16.80
CA ARG A 28 12.78 6.13 15.40
C ARG A 28 14.30 6.12 15.23
N ASN A 29 15.03 6.50 16.27
CA ASN A 29 16.49 6.53 16.29
C ASN A 29 17.10 5.27 16.95
N GLY A 30 16.28 4.26 17.26
CA GLY A 30 16.75 3.00 17.88
C GLY A 30 17.26 3.16 19.31
N LYS A 31 16.97 4.30 19.97
CA LYS A 31 17.39 4.58 21.35
C LYS A 31 16.35 4.14 22.38
N LYS A 32 15.18 3.67 21.93
CA LYS A 32 14.11 3.11 22.75
C LYS A 32 13.54 1.90 22.03
N ASP A 33 13.36 0.81 22.75
CA ASP A 33 12.75 -0.41 22.20
C ASP A 33 11.23 -0.26 22.11
N LEU A 34 10.66 -0.82 21.05
CA LEU A 34 9.21 -0.86 20.85
C LEU A 34 8.51 -1.59 22.00
N ASP A 35 9.09 -2.70 22.45
CA ASP A 35 8.55 -3.60 23.47
C ASP A 35 8.42 -2.93 24.85
N LYS A 36 9.02 -1.75 25.01
CA LYS A 36 8.93 -0.90 26.21
C LYS A 36 7.82 0.14 26.12
N LEU A 37 7.00 0.12 25.08
CA LEU A 37 5.77 0.92 25.01
C LEU A 37 4.69 0.32 25.92
N SER A 38 3.94 1.18 26.61
CA SER A 38 2.81 0.72 27.41
C SER A 38 1.68 0.24 26.50
N LEU A 39 0.90 -0.74 26.99
CA LEU A 39 -0.30 -1.22 26.30
C LEU A 39 -1.28 -0.08 25.97
N GLU A 40 -1.42 0.87 26.89
CA GLU A 40 -2.23 2.07 26.69
C GLU A 40 -1.80 2.87 25.46
N VAL A 41 -0.49 3.06 25.27
CA VAL A 41 0.04 3.75 24.09
C VAL A 41 -0.25 2.96 22.82
N ALA A 42 -0.07 1.64 22.83
CA ALA A 42 -0.39 0.79 21.69
C ALA A 42 -1.88 0.87 21.31
N MET A 43 -2.79 0.85 22.29
CA MET A 43 -4.24 0.98 22.06
C MET A 43 -4.60 2.33 21.44
N ARG A 44 -3.98 3.43 21.88
CA ARG A 44 -4.23 4.76 21.29
C ARG A 44 -3.72 4.86 19.87
N VAL A 45 -2.56 4.28 19.56
CA VAL A 45 -2.04 4.20 18.19
C VAL A 45 -3.01 3.41 17.32
N GLN A 46 -3.49 2.25 17.80
CA GLN A 46 -4.45 1.44 17.05
C GLN A 46 -5.75 2.19 16.80
N ALA A 47 -6.34 2.82 17.82
CA ALA A 47 -7.55 3.62 17.67
C ALA A 47 -7.37 4.79 16.68
N TRP A 48 -6.17 5.39 16.63
CA TRP A 48 -5.85 6.44 15.67
C TRP A 48 -5.78 5.93 14.22
N ILE A 49 -5.24 4.72 14.02
CA ILE A 49 -5.25 4.02 12.72
C ILE A 49 -6.68 3.66 12.31
N ASP A 50 -7.45 3.05 13.22
CA ASP A 50 -8.83 2.61 12.96
C ASP A 50 -9.76 3.78 12.63
N ALA A 51 -9.44 4.99 13.09
CA ALA A 51 -10.13 6.22 12.73
C ALA A 51 -9.78 6.75 11.31
N GLY A 52 -8.96 6.03 10.54
CA GLY A 52 -8.60 6.37 9.16
C GLY A 52 -7.48 7.40 9.03
N ASN A 53 -6.78 7.75 10.11
CA ASN A 53 -5.71 8.76 10.05
C ASN A 53 -4.39 8.22 9.45
N TYR A 54 -4.37 6.93 9.11
CA TYR A 54 -3.21 6.26 8.55
C TYR A 54 -3.62 5.14 7.61
N SER A 55 -3.39 5.35 6.33
CA SER A 55 -3.54 4.37 5.26
C SER A 55 -2.19 4.12 4.60
N PHE A 56 -2.10 3.02 3.88
CA PHE A 56 -1.01 2.75 2.96
C PHE A 56 -1.57 2.73 1.56
N SER A 57 -0.83 3.34 0.64
CA SER A 57 -1.09 3.24 -0.78
C SER A 57 0.10 2.60 -1.48
N TYR A 58 -0.18 2.01 -2.64
CA TYR A 58 0.80 1.50 -3.56
C TYR A 58 0.75 2.34 -4.83
N ASP A 59 1.89 2.84 -5.28
CA ASP A 59 1.95 3.70 -6.45
C ASP A 59 1.70 2.89 -7.72
N TYR A 60 0.47 2.97 -8.21
CA TYR A 60 0.01 2.37 -9.45
C TYR A 60 -0.09 3.38 -10.59
N SER A 61 0.34 4.63 -10.39
CA SER A 61 0.08 5.72 -11.33
C SER A 61 0.47 5.39 -12.77
N GLU A 62 1.64 4.77 -12.97
CA GLU A 62 2.10 4.38 -14.32
C GLU A 62 1.29 3.24 -14.93
N LEU A 63 0.87 2.25 -14.13
CA LEU A 63 0.11 1.10 -14.62
C LEU A 63 -1.33 1.48 -14.95
N ILE A 64 -1.94 2.31 -14.10
CA ILE A 64 -3.29 2.88 -14.29
C ILE A 64 -3.32 3.73 -15.56
N GLU A 65 -2.41 4.70 -15.70
CA GLU A 65 -2.39 5.61 -16.87
C GLU A 65 -2.28 4.84 -18.18
N LYS A 66 -1.41 3.83 -18.25
CA LYS A 66 -1.26 2.97 -19.43
C LYS A 66 -2.54 2.18 -19.73
N LEU A 67 -3.11 1.53 -18.71
CA LEU A 67 -4.27 0.67 -18.89
C LEU A 67 -5.51 1.46 -19.28
N GLU A 68 -5.75 2.63 -18.66
CA GLU A 68 -6.84 3.54 -19.03
C GLU A 68 -6.69 4.03 -20.48
N ALA A 69 -5.48 4.44 -20.87
CA ALA A 69 -5.21 4.91 -22.23
C ALA A 69 -5.44 3.82 -23.28
N ASP A 70 -5.15 2.56 -22.95
CA ASP A 70 -5.35 1.42 -23.85
C ASP A 70 -6.83 0.99 -23.90
N ILE A 71 -7.57 1.10 -22.79
CA ILE A 71 -9.03 0.95 -22.76
C ILE A 71 -9.70 1.99 -23.67
N GLU A 72 -9.30 3.27 -23.58
CA GLU A 72 -9.88 4.35 -24.41
C GLU A 72 -9.62 4.12 -25.90
N LYS A 73 -8.45 3.58 -26.25
CA LYS A 73 -8.10 3.22 -27.64
C LYS A 73 -8.74 1.92 -28.12
N GLY A 74 -9.43 1.18 -27.25
CA GLY A 74 -10.00 -0.14 -27.57
C GLY A 74 -8.95 -1.21 -27.82
N LEU A 75 -7.77 -1.07 -27.19
CA LEU A 75 -6.66 -2.03 -27.26
C LEU A 75 -6.69 -3.04 -26.10
N ALA A 76 -7.40 -2.72 -25.02
CA ALA A 76 -7.58 -3.64 -23.90
C ALA A 76 -8.82 -4.53 -24.10
N ASP A 77 -8.62 -5.84 -23.98
CA ASP A 77 -9.70 -6.83 -24.01
C ASP A 77 -10.55 -6.81 -22.73
N GLU A 78 -11.63 -7.60 -22.71
CA GLU A 78 -12.46 -7.81 -21.51
C GLU A 78 -11.67 -8.42 -20.35
N TYR A 79 -10.63 -9.21 -20.67
CA TYR A 79 -9.75 -9.87 -19.71
C TYR A 79 -8.29 -9.54 -20.00
N ILE A 80 -7.51 -9.40 -18.94
CA ILE A 80 -6.05 -9.28 -18.97
C ILE A 80 -5.42 -10.35 -18.07
N TYR A 81 -4.12 -10.55 -18.21
CA TYR A 81 -3.32 -11.46 -17.40
C TYR A 81 -2.44 -10.64 -16.45
N ILE A 82 -2.78 -10.59 -15.17
CA ILE A 82 -2.03 -9.82 -14.18
C ILE A 82 -0.91 -10.66 -13.57
N VAL A 83 0.26 -10.06 -13.38
CA VAL A 83 1.37 -10.65 -12.62
C VAL A 83 1.34 -10.11 -11.21
N ARG A 84 1.36 -11.01 -10.22
CA ARG A 84 1.43 -10.64 -8.80
C ARG A 84 2.85 -10.78 -8.27
N GLY A 85 3.31 -9.76 -7.58
CA GLY A 85 4.59 -9.77 -6.88
C GLY A 85 4.56 -10.58 -5.59
N GLY A 86 5.63 -10.47 -4.82
CA GLY A 86 5.71 -11.06 -3.47
C GLY A 86 4.66 -10.49 -2.52
N TYR A 87 4.37 -11.23 -1.45
CA TYR A 87 3.45 -10.78 -0.41
C TYR A 87 3.95 -9.48 0.23
N ASN A 88 3.12 -8.44 0.16
CA ASN A 88 3.39 -7.15 0.78
C ASN A 88 2.75 -7.14 2.16
N GLU A 89 3.57 -7.21 3.22
CA GLU A 89 3.10 -7.23 4.61
C GLU A 89 2.31 -5.98 5.01
N VAL A 90 2.58 -4.85 4.35
CA VAL A 90 1.96 -3.57 4.65
C VAL A 90 0.55 -3.50 4.06
N MET A 91 0.37 -4.04 2.86
CA MET A 91 -0.91 -4.11 2.16
C MET A 91 -1.70 -5.39 2.47
N GLU A 92 -1.06 -6.33 3.19
CA GLU A 92 -1.56 -7.66 3.53
C GLU A 92 -2.03 -8.49 2.32
N LYS A 93 -1.39 -8.30 1.16
CA LYS A 93 -1.69 -9.02 -0.09
C LYS A 93 -0.54 -9.03 -1.09
N CYS A 94 -0.66 -9.85 -2.13
CA CYS A 94 0.27 -9.87 -3.27
C CYS A 94 -0.16 -8.81 -4.29
N MET A 95 0.61 -7.72 -4.37
CA MET A 95 0.35 -6.59 -5.24
C MET A 95 0.47 -6.97 -6.71
N ILE A 96 -0.35 -6.36 -7.58
CA ILE A 96 -0.14 -6.42 -9.03
C ILE A 96 1.16 -5.68 -9.34
N ILE A 97 2.05 -6.28 -10.13
CA ILE A 97 3.34 -5.68 -10.53
C ILE A 97 3.43 -5.45 -12.03
N ASP A 98 2.68 -6.21 -12.82
CA ASP A 98 2.63 -6.10 -14.28
C ASP A 98 1.34 -6.71 -14.82
N TYR A 99 1.07 -6.53 -16.12
CA TYR A 99 -0.02 -7.18 -16.83
C TYR A 99 0.28 -7.41 -18.31
N TYR A 100 -0.38 -8.40 -18.91
CA TYR A 100 -0.31 -8.74 -20.33
C TYR A 100 -1.71 -8.83 -20.96
N TYR A 101 -1.79 -8.56 -22.25
CA TYR A 101 -3.02 -8.74 -23.03
C TYR A 101 -3.14 -10.18 -23.53
N ASP A 102 -2.05 -10.75 -24.03
CA ASP A 102 -2.00 -12.10 -24.56
C ASP A 102 -1.20 -13.07 -23.68
N PRO A 103 -1.64 -14.33 -23.53
CA PRO A 103 -0.92 -15.32 -22.75
C PRO A 103 0.41 -15.73 -23.39
N GLU A 104 0.57 -15.49 -24.70
CA GLU A 104 1.82 -15.77 -25.43
C GLU A 104 2.91 -14.72 -25.17
N GLU A 105 2.54 -13.55 -24.64
CA GLU A 105 3.46 -12.45 -24.32
C GLU A 105 4.00 -12.51 -22.87
N ILE A 106 3.47 -13.43 -22.05
CA ILE A 106 3.90 -13.60 -20.66
C ILE A 106 5.39 -13.95 -20.63
N ALA A 107 6.18 -13.14 -19.91
CA ALA A 107 7.61 -13.32 -19.82
C ALA A 107 7.99 -14.66 -19.17
N GLU A 108 9.10 -15.25 -19.61
CA GLU A 108 9.58 -16.52 -19.07
C GLU A 108 9.88 -16.39 -17.56
N GLY A 109 9.15 -17.15 -16.75
CA GLY A 109 9.27 -17.13 -15.28
C GLY A 109 8.14 -16.39 -14.58
N ASP A 110 7.32 -15.63 -15.30
CA ASP A 110 6.14 -14.98 -14.72
C ASP A 110 4.97 -15.95 -14.58
N ILE A 111 4.21 -15.74 -13.50
CA ILE A 111 2.96 -16.44 -13.23
C ILE A 111 1.86 -15.39 -13.29
N ALA A 112 1.04 -15.46 -14.35
CA ALA A 112 -0.04 -14.52 -14.56
C ALA A 112 -1.42 -15.14 -14.32
N GLU A 113 -2.33 -14.36 -13.75
CA GLU A 113 -3.73 -14.72 -13.48
C GLU A 113 -4.65 -14.01 -14.46
N LYS A 114 -5.56 -14.74 -15.10
CA LYS A 114 -6.57 -14.13 -15.98
C LYS A 114 -7.69 -13.49 -15.15
N VAL A 115 -7.87 -12.19 -15.30
CA VAL A 115 -8.87 -11.40 -14.57
C VAL A 115 -9.60 -10.45 -15.50
N LEU A 116 -10.77 -9.95 -15.07
CA LEU A 116 -11.48 -8.90 -15.78
C LEU A 116 -10.67 -7.59 -15.73
N THR A 117 -10.51 -6.92 -16.86
CA THR A 117 -9.77 -5.66 -16.98
C THR A 117 -10.29 -4.59 -16.03
N SER A 118 -11.62 -4.46 -15.92
CA SER A 118 -12.27 -3.55 -14.99
C SER A 118 -12.02 -3.88 -13.52
N SER A 119 -11.85 -5.17 -13.18
CA SER A 119 -11.56 -5.59 -11.81
C SER A 119 -10.11 -5.31 -11.43
N ALA A 120 -9.17 -5.52 -12.35
CA ALA A 120 -7.77 -5.18 -12.14
C ALA A 120 -7.56 -3.68 -11.98
N LEU A 121 -8.18 -2.87 -12.85
CA LEU A 121 -8.13 -1.41 -12.76
C LEU A 121 -8.70 -0.92 -11.43
N ALA A 122 -9.88 -1.41 -11.03
CA ALA A 122 -10.49 -1.03 -9.75
C ALA A 122 -9.65 -1.45 -8.52
N GLU A 123 -8.93 -2.59 -8.59
CA GLU A 123 -7.97 -2.99 -7.55
C GLU A 123 -6.81 -1.98 -7.47
N MET A 124 -6.21 -1.64 -8.61
CA MET A 124 -5.12 -0.67 -8.70
C MET A 124 -5.54 0.72 -8.20
N GLU A 125 -6.68 1.24 -8.66
CA GLU A 125 -7.20 2.55 -8.25
C GLU A 125 -7.39 2.61 -6.73
N LYS A 126 -8.06 1.61 -6.16
CA LYS A 126 -8.32 1.53 -4.71
C LYS A 126 -7.03 1.51 -3.90
N ASP A 127 -6.02 0.77 -4.36
CA ASP A 127 -4.74 0.70 -3.66
C ASP A 127 -3.87 1.93 -3.89
N ASN A 128 -4.11 2.70 -4.96
CA ASN A 128 -3.41 3.92 -5.28
C ASN A 128 -3.94 5.14 -4.50
N GLU A 129 -5.15 5.06 -3.94
CA GLU A 129 -5.76 6.15 -3.19
C GLU A 129 -4.90 6.58 -1.99
N ILE A 130 -4.42 7.83 -2.05
CA ILE A 130 -3.76 8.51 -0.92
C ILE A 130 -4.86 9.25 -0.16
N PHE A 131 -5.34 8.66 0.95
CA PHE A 131 -6.29 9.31 1.87
C PHE A 131 -5.63 10.44 2.69
#